data_AF-A0A960YKT2-F1
#
_entry.id   AF-A0A960YKT2-F1
#
_cell.length_a   1.000
_cell.length_b   1.000
_cell.length_c   1.000
_cell.angle_alpha   90.00
_cell.angle_beta   90.00
_cell.angle_gamma   90.00
#
_symmetry.space_group_name_H-M   'P 1'
#
loop_
_entity.id
_entity.type
_entity.pdbx_description
1 polymer ?
#
loop_
_entity_poly.entity_id
_entity_poly.type
_entity_poly.pdbx_seq_one_letter_code
_entity_poly.pdbx_strand_id
1 'polypeptide(L)'
;MSKTETQDRTKLLYEQLEKRILVLDGAMGTMIQKHKLEEEDFRGTRFKDHKGELKGNNDLLVMTRPELIQSIHEEFLEAGSDIIETNTFSGTTISQADYDLQGIVTDLNIEA
;
A
#
# COMPACT_ATOMS: atom_id res chain seq x y z
N MET A 1 -7.32 -15.83 14.19
CA MET A 1 -7.48 -15.15 12.89
C MET A 1 -7.79 -16.21 11.85
N SER A 2 -8.94 -16.09 11.18
CA SER A 2 -9.31 -16.99 10.08
C SER A 2 -8.29 -16.77 8.95
N LYS A 3 -7.54 -17.81 8.58
CA LYS A 3 -6.73 -17.78 7.36
C LYS A 3 -7.70 -17.65 6.20
N THR A 4 -7.76 -16.49 5.58
CA THR A 4 -8.45 -16.34 4.29
C THR A 4 -7.79 -17.31 3.33
N GLU A 5 -8.56 -18.27 2.81
CA GLU A 5 -8.07 -19.24 1.84
C GLU A 5 -7.78 -18.48 0.53
N THR A 6 -6.51 -18.24 0.24
CA THR A 6 -6.10 -17.53 -0.97
C THR A 6 -6.48 -18.36 -2.18
N GLN A 7 -7.42 -17.87 -2.98
CA GLN A 7 -7.80 -18.52 -4.23
C GLN A 7 -6.68 -18.36 -5.27
N ASP A 8 -6.24 -19.47 -5.87
CA ASP A 8 -5.36 -19.43 -7.02
C ASP A 8 -6.08 -18.79 -8.22
N ARG A 9 -5.55 -17.66 -8.70
CA ARG A 9 -6.08 -16.88 -9.83
C ARG A 9 -5.21 -16.98 -11.08
N THR A 10 -4.19 -17.84 -11.09
CA THR A 10 -3.20 -17.97 -12.17
C THR A 10 -3.84 -18.26 -13.53
N LYS A 11 -4.82 -19.18 -13.55
CA LYS A 11 -5.56 -19.51 -14.78
C LYS A 11 -6.28 -18.29 -15.36
N LEU A 12 -6.97 -17.52 -14.51
CA LEU A 12 -7.68 -16.31 -14.93
C LEU A 12 -6.70 -15.28 -15.52
N LEU A 13 -5.55 -15.09 -14.88
CA LEU A 13 -4.52 -14.17 -15.37
C LEU A 13 -4.05 -14.54 -16.78
N TYR A 14 -3.69 -15.80 -17.01
CA TYR A 14 -3.27 -16.27 -18.35
C TYR A 14 -4.37 -16.13 -19.39
N GLU A 15 -5.61 -16.50 -19.06
CA GLU A 15 -6.75 -16.35 -19.97
C GLU A 15 -7.03 -14.89 -20.35
N GLN A 16 -6.73 -13.92 -19.48
CA GLN A 16 -6.87 -12.50 -19.80
C GLN A 16 -5.70 -11.98 -20.65
N LEU A 17 -4.46 -12.41 -20.35
CA LEU A 17 -3.27 -12.05 -21.11
C LEU A 17 -3.32 -12.53 -22.57
N GLU A 18 -4.00 -13.65 -22.86
CA GLU A 18 -4.23 -14.13 -24.23
C GLU A 18 -5.21 -13.24 -25.04
N LYS A 19 -6.11 -12.51 -24.35
CA LYS A 19 -7.18 -11.75 -24.99
C LYS A 19 -6.80 -10.31 -25.26
N ARG A 20 -6.00 -9.70 -24.38
CA ARG A 20 -5.60 -8.29 -24.46
C ARG A 20 -4.36 -8.01 -23.61
N ILE A 21 -3.75 -6.86 -23.86
CA ILE A 21 -2.74 -6.29 -22.96
C ILE A 21 -3.44 -5.88 -21.66
N LEU A 22 -2.87 -6.29 -20.53
CA LEU A 22 -3.27 -5.83 -19.21
C LEU A 22 -2.40 -4.66 -18.78
N VAL A 23 -3.01 -3.66 -18.17
CA VAL A 23 -2.34 -2.45 -17.72
C VAL A 23 -2.14 -2.50 -16.20
N LEU A 24 -0.89 -2.36 -15.75
CA LEU A 24 -0.55 -2.16 -14.34
C LEU A 24 -0.82 -0.70 -13.94
N ASP A 25 -1.04 -0.45 -12.67
CA ASP A 25 -1.16 0.90 -12.13
C ASP A 25 0.14 1.71 -12.22
N GLY A 26 0.04 2.97 -11.80
CA GLY A 26 1.14 3.93 -11.84
C GLY A 26 1.81 4.13 -10.49
N ALA A 27 2.64 5.17 -10.41
CA ALA A 27 3.43 5.45 -9.21
C ALA A 27 2.57 5.93 -8.02
N MET A 28 2.34 5.04 -7.05
CA MET A 28 1.68 5.34 -5.76
C MET A 28 2.30 6.55 -5.04
N GLY A 29 3.64 6.58 -4.92
CA GLY A 29 4.35 7.68 -4.25
C GLY A 29 4.11 9.06 -4.90
N THR A 30 4.00 9.13 -6.23
CA THR A 30 3.70 10.39 -6.93
C THR A 30 2.26 10.85 -6.66
N MET A 31 1.32 9.92 -6.52
CA MET A 31 -0.06 10.25 -6.16
C MET A 31 -0.12 10.78 -4.72
N ILE A 32 0.51 10.09 -3.76
CA ILE A 32 0.59 10.52 -2.35
C ILE A 32 1.18 11.94 -2.22
N GLN A 33 2.24 12.26 -2.97
CA GLN A 33 2.89 13.58 -2.94
C GLN A 33 1.93 14.74 -3.27
N LYS A 34 0.87 14.52 -4.06
CA LYS A 34 -0.13 15.55 -4.39
C LYS A 34 -0.92 16.02 -3.17
N HIS A 35 -1.05 15.18 -2.15
CA HIS A 35 -1.84 15.46 -0.95
C HIS A 35 -1.08 16.26 0.11
N LYS A 36 0.23 16.51 -0.08
CA LYS A 36 1.08 17.32 0.82
C LYS A 36 0.94 16.91 2.29
N LEU A 37 1.01 15.61 2.54
CA LEU A 37 0.87 15.04 3.88
C LEU A 37 1.99 15.53 4.80
N GLU A 38 1.63 15.71 6.06
CA GLU A 38 2.50 16.12 7.16
C GLU A 38 2.69 14.96 8.16
N GLU A 39 3.65 15.12 9.07
CA GLU A 39 4.06 14.09 10.04
C GLU A 39 2.87 13.49 10.81
N GLU A 40 1.88 14.31 11.18
CA GLU A 40 0.67 13.88 11.87
C GLU A 40 -0.19 12.93 11.04
N ASP A 41 -0.18 13.06 9.71
CA ASP A 41 -0.90 12.18 8.81
C ASP A 41 -0.28 10.77 8.80
N PHE A 42 1.06 10.69 8.84
CA PHE A 42 1.79 9.41 8.92
C PHE A 42 1.67 8.77 10.30
N ARG A 43 1.64 9.56 11.38
CA ARG A 43 1.47 9.04 12.74
C ARG A 43 0.07 8.48 12.99
N GLY A 44 -0.95 9.18 12.48
CA GLY A 44 -2.34 8.90 12.82
C GLY A 44 -2.57 8.79 14.33
N THR A 45 -3.55 7.97 14.72
CA THR A 45 -3.77 7.67 16.15
C THR A 45 -2.83 6.57 16.66
N ARG A 46 -2.48 5.60 15.80
CA ARG A 46 -1.74 4.38 16.15
C ARG A 46 -0.28 4.65 16.54
N PHE A 47 0.37 5.67 15.97
CA PHE A 47 1.79 5.97 16.17
C PHE A 47 2.02 7.37 16.75
N LYS A 48 1.00 7.95 17.41
CA LYS A 48 1.06 9.29 17.99
C LYS A 48 2.30 9.50 18.88
N ASP A 49 2.60 8.53 19.74
CA ASP A 49 3.71 8.60 20.71
C ASP A 49 5.01 7.94 20.22
N HIS A 50 5.09 7.57 18.93
CA HIS A 50 6.30 6.96 18.34
C HIS A 50 7.47 7.95 18.37
N LYS A 51 8.69 7.45 18.65
CA LYS A 51 9.89 8.29 18.71
C LYS A 51 10.57 8.28 17.34
N GLY A 52 10.90 9.46 16.81
CA GLY A 52 11.47 9.59 15.45
C GLY A 52 10.44 10.05 14.44
N GLU A 53 10.90 10.49 13.27
CA GLU A 53 10.06 11.00 12.17
C GLU A 53 9.47 9.82 11.37
N LEU A 54 8.18 9.88 11.04
CA LEU A 54 7.50 8.87 10.23
C LEU A 54 7.14 9.38 8.82
N LYS A 55 7.21 10.69 8.59
CA LYS A 55 6.99 11.32 7.29
C LYS A 55 7.91 10.69 6.24
N GLY A 56 7.32 10.31 5.12
CA GLY A 56 8.00 9.62 4.02
C GLY A 56 7.88 8.10 4.05
N ASN A 57 7.45 7.49 5.16
CA ASN A 57 7.09 6.07 5.21
C ASN A 57 5.69 5.86 4.61
N ASN A 58 5.58 5.92 3.28
CA ASN A 58 4.30 5.84 2.57
C ASN A 58 3.54 4.54 2.84
N ASP A 59 4.25 3.44 3.06
CA ASP A 59 3.68 2.15 3.42
C ASP A 59 2.83 2.22 4.71
N LEU A 60 3.14 3.14 5.63
CA LEU A 60 2.40 3.31 6.88
C LEU A 60 0.97 3.86 6.67
N LEU A 61 0.74 4.54 5.54
CA LEU A 61 -0.54 5.17 5.22
C LEU A 61 -1.66 4.16 5.03
N VAL A 62 -1.36 2.88 4.79
CA VAL A 62 -2.39 1.82 4.80
C VAL A 62 -3.07 1.68 6.17
N MET A 63 -2.36 2.02 7.26
CA MET A 63 -2.89 1.96 8.62
C MET A 63 -3.44 3.30 9.11
N THR A 64 -2.84 4.41 8.68
CA THR A 64 -3.11 5.74 9.23
C THR A 64 -3.99 6.61 8.34
N ARG A 65 -4.05 6.30 7.04
CA ARG A 65 -4.89 6.94 6.02
C ARG A 65 -5.42 5.91 4.99
N PRO A 66 -6.10 4.84 5.44
CA PRO A 66 -6.56 3.78 4.54
C PRO A 66 -7.48 4.30 3.43
N GLU A 67 -8.33 5.28 3.73
CA GLU A 67 -9.26 5.86 2.75
C GLU A 67 -8.52 6.60 1.62
N LEU A 68 -7.37 7.20 1.91
CA LEU A 68 -6.54 7.87 0.92
C LEU A 68 -5.86 6.86 -0.02
N ILE A 69 -5.32 5.76 0.53
CA ILE A 69 -4.70 4.72 -0.28
C ILE A 69 -5.74 4.04 -1.16
N GLN A 70 -6.92 3.75 -0.60
CA GLN A 70 -8.04 3.23 -1.37
C GLN A 70 -8.43 4.18 -2.52
N SER A 71 -8.59 5.48 -2.26
CA SER A 71 -8.98 6.42 -3.32
C SER A 71 -7.95 6.50 -4.44
N ILE A 72 -6.65 6.39 -4.13
CA ILE A 72 -5.59 6.37 -5.16
C ILE A 72 -5.68 5.10 -6.03
N HIS A 73 -5.94 3.94 -5.44
CA HIS A 73 -6.18 2.72 -6.22
C HIS A 73 -7.42 2.83 -7.10
N GLU A 74 -8.50 3.42 -6.57
CA GLU A 74 -9.73 3.70 -7.34
C GLU A 74 -9.44 4.61 -8.53
N GLU A 75 -8.65 5.68 -8.36
CA GLU A 75 -8.24 6.56 -9.46
C GLU A 75 -7.48 5.81 -10.57
N PHE A 76 -6.61 4.85 -10.22
CA PHE A 76 -5.93 4.02 -11.22
C PHE A 76 -6.88 3.06 -11.95
N LEU A 77 -7.79 2.43 -11.21
CA LEU A 77 -8.83 1.55 -11.80
C LEU A 77 -9.76 2.34 -12.74
N GLU A 78 -10.18 3.55 -12.33
CA GLU A 78 -10.98 4.45 -13.15
C GLU A 78 -10.24 4.93 -14.40
N ALA A 79 -8.92 5.11 -14.32
CA ALA A 79 -8.06 5.44 -15.45
C ALA A 79 -7.82 4.24 -16.41
N GLY A 80 -8.26 3.04 -16.04
CA GLY A 80 -8.21 1.84 -16.87
C GLY A 80 -7.10 0.84 -16.52
N SER A 81 -6.49 0.93 -15.34
CA SER A 81 -5.62 -0.13 -14.83
C SER A 81 -6.41 -1.41 -14.58
N ASP A 82 -5.83 -2.55 -14.98
CA ASP A 82 -6.39 -3.88 -14.79
C ASP A 82 -5.82 -4.58 -13.55
N ILE A 83 -4.62 -4.17 -13.14
CA ILE A 83 -3.85 -4.73 -12.03
C ILE A 83 -3.38 -3.56 -11.19
N ILE A 84 -3.48 -3.70 -9.87
CA ILE A 84 -2.95 -2.75 -8.90
C ILE A 84 -1.87 -3.42 -8.05
N GLU A 85 -0.87 -2.64 -7.64
CA GLU A 85 0.14 -3.06 -6.68
C GLU A 85 -0.33 -2.74 -5.26
N THR A 86 0.03 -3.55 -4.26
CA THR A 86 -0.19 -3.16 -2.86
C THR A 86 0.77 -2.04 -2.47
N ASN A 87 0.37 -1.18 -1.52
CA ASN A 87 1.24 -0.12 -0.99
C ASN A 87 2.26 -0.68 0.03
N THR A 88 3.15 -1.56 -0.44
CA THR A 88 4.08 -2.36 0.40
C THR A 88 5.52 -2.35 -0.12
N PHE A 89 5.94 -1.36 -0.90
CA PHE A 89 7.29 -1.29 -1.48
C PHE A 89 8.39 -1.36 -0.42
N SER A 90 8.18 -0.71 0.73
CA SER A 90 9.08 -0.72 1.89
C SER A 90 8.55 -1.59 3.04
N GLY A 91 7.61 -2.49 2.76
CA GLY A 91 6.96 -3.39 3.71
C GLY A 91 7.85 -4.55 4.17
N THR A 92 9.11 -4.29 4.51
CA THR A 92 10.09 -5.29 4.99
C THR A 92 10.72 -4.85 6.31
N THR A 93 11.24 -5.80 7.08
CA THR A 93 11.93 -5.49 8.35
C THR A 93 13.20 -4.67 8.16
N ILE A 94 13.82 -4.73 6.98
CA ILE A 94 15.03 -3.95 6.68
C ILE A 94 14.65 -2.49 6.45
N SER A 95 13.71 -2.22 5.56
CA SER A 95 13.30 -0.83 5.26
C SER A 95 12.59 -0.18 6.45
N GLN A 96 11.76 -0.92 7.19
CA GLN A 96 11.07 -0.38 8.36
C GLN A 96 12.02 -0.15 9.55
N ALA A 97 13.28 -0.61 9.50
CA ALA A 97 14.27 -0.30 10.54
C ALA A 97 14.69 1.17 10.55
N ASP A 98 14.62 1.86 9.41
CA ASP A 98 14.90 3.31 9.32
C ASP A 98 13.87 4.14 10.13
N TYR A 99 12.73 3.54 10.46
CA TYR A 99 11.63 4.13 11.23
C TYR A 99 11.39 3.44 12.57
N ASP A 100 12.26 2.53 13.04
CA ASP A 100 12.02 1.73 14.26
C ASP A 100 10.66 0.97 14.28
N LEU A 101 10.21 0.48 13.11
CA LEU A 101 8.90 -0.14 12.87
C LEU A 101 8.97 -1.60 12.38
N GLN A 102 10.09 -2.30 12.58
CA GLN A 102 10.25 -3.70 12.12
C GLN A 102 9.15 -4.63 12.66
N GLY A 103 8.62 -4.34 13.85
CA GLY A 103 7.62 -5.17 14.53
C GLY A 103 6.22 -5.15 13.89
N ILE A 104 5.92 -4.21 12.99
CA ILE A 104 4.59 -4.07 12.38
C ILE A 104 4.52 -4.61 10.95
N VAL A 105 5.63 -5.10 10.39
CA VAL A 105 5.75 -5.46 8.96
C VAL A 105 4.67 -6.44 8.51
N THR A 106 4.36 -7.46 9.32
CA THR A 106 3.30 -8.42 8.97
C THR A 106 1.93 -7.76 8.90
N ASP A 107 1.58 -6.95 9.90
CA ASP A 107 0.30 -6.23 9.92
C ASP A 107 0.21 -5.24 8.75
N LEU A 108 1.32 -4.56 8.44
CA LEU A 108 1.42 -3.61 7.32
C LEU A 108 1.09 -4.27 5.98
N ASN A 109 1.64 -5.46 5.72
CA ASN A 109 1.36 -6.17 4.48
C ASN A 109 -0.03 -6.83 4.44
N ILE A 110 -0.68 -7.04 5.60
CA ILE A 110 -2.04 -7.57 5.68
C ILE A 110 -3.08 -6.45 5.48
N GLU A 111 -2.78 -5.24 5.96
CA GLU A 111 -3.66 -4.07 5.85
C GLU A 111 -3.58 -3.36 4.48
N ALA A 112 -2.49 -3.57 3.73
CA ALA A 112 -2.27 -3.01 2.40
C ALA A 112 -3.04 -3.72 1.28
#